data_AF-A0AAW0F3Y6-F1
#
_entry.id   AF-A0AAW0F3Y6-F1
#
_cell.length_a   1.000
_cell.length_b   1.000
_cell.length_c   1.000
_cell.angle_alpha   90.00
_cell.angle_beta   90.00
_cell.angle_gamma   90.00
#
_symmetry.space_group_name_H-M   'P 1'
#
loop_
_entity.id
_entity.type
_entity.pdbx_description
1 polymer ?
#
loop_
_entity_poly.entity_id
_entity_poly.type
_entity_poly.pdbx_seq_one_letter_code
_entity_poly.pdbx_strand_id
1 'polypeptide(L)'
;MAEGGVGGSDESFISFAFAVTSVILIVLYIPWMIGKARRLVLYYQSTKKEQAATVNPLAEMWDSISYIPRVLYAVAQDPVAVIAGAKVCYAEKIFFLRCVMPKFLKFVIRPRILVPMLWFVLFSSAMYASLTFDPHAILGLSSSATTADIKKMYRALSKRYHPDHNKTDGARELYVQVRRAYKALVDRAAFEEEEMKNVQEFSVGVALPRFLTSREHDGLVLFGLLGLLIGLPIYFWYTFTNDKKVPRLLWHIRFDKERVEHFLQHFGVPTDPKYLARRSSRRAILRTLTTLNIIPPNAREDVVNSFPPISDFVQRCVEAEKNAALFRNLGLDAKAVGALQSYMAVNGVQMVDEYEAANPHHGEDPKADDFQRIPLSAYRATRYLFQQHTVQVERALEELQVAMGGHVPSAKKLLNLHEELYDLLDMVYLRSDKPNKQLVMKLIAMPQRVSDIVDAIEPEMQLVYHRYYKSYMNQVQQQQRAARGGGAHAH
;
A
#
# COMPACT_ATOMS: atom_id res chain seq x y z
N MET A 1 -28.57 -29.32 -23.30
CA MET A 1 -27.58 -28.55 -22.53
C MET A 1 -28.20 -28.24 -21.18
N ALA A 2 -27.61 -28.75 -20.11
CA ALA A 2 -28.15 -28.65 -18.75
C ALA A 2 -27.70 -27.32 -18.14
N GLU A 3 -28.60 -26.34 -18.09
CA GLU A 3 -28.42 -25.16 -17.25
C GLU A 3 -28.75 -25.56 -15.81
N GLY A 4 -27.73 -26.01 -15.09
CA GLY A 4 -27.75 -26.17 -13.64
C GLY A 4 -27.78 -24.80 -12.97
N GLY A 5 -28.96 -24.17 -12.94
CA GLY A 5 -29.21 -23.01 -12.10
C GLY A 5 -29.16 -23.42 -10.63
N VAL A 6 -28.05 -23.11 -9.97
CA VAL A 6 -27.89 -23.18 -8.52
C VAL A 6 -28.76 -22.07 -7.91
N GLY A 7 -30.03 -22.38 -7.69
CA GLY A 7 -30.94 -21.59 -6.85
C GLY A 7 -30.75 -21.98 -5.40
N GLY A 8 -29.59 -21.64 -4.82
CA GLY A 8 -29.41 -21.67 -3.37
C GLY A 8 -29.85 -20.34 -2.80
N SER A 9 -30.80 -20.34 -1.87
CA SER A 9 -31.27 -19.13 -1.21
C SER A 9 -30.08 -18.40 -0.56
N ASP A 10 -29.80 -17.17 -0.95
CA ASP A 10 -28.72 -16.32 -0.44
C ASP A 10 -28.64 -16.32 1.10
N GLU A 11 -29.76 -16.55 1.78
CA GLU A 11 -29.93 -16.64 3.24
C GLU A 11 -29.04 -17.69 3.92
N SER A 12 -28.83 -18.87 3.33
CA SER A 12 -28.06 -19.96 3.94
C SER A 12 -26.55 -19.71 3.87
N PHE A 13 -26.09 -19.07 2.80
CA PHE A 13 -24.70 -18.61 2.68
C PHE A 13 -24.40 -17.48 3.67
N ILE A 14 -25.32 -16.54 3.83
CA ILE A 14 -25.21 -15.44 4.79
C ILE A 14 -25.14 -15.98 6.24
N SER A 15 -25.95 -16.97 6.59
CA SER A 15 -25.97 -17.54 7.95
C SER A 15 -24.69 -18.34 8.27
N PHE A 16 -24.17 -19.12 7.32
CA PHE A 16 -22.89 -19.82 7.45
C PHE A 16 -21.72 -18.84 7.57
N ALA A 17 -21.66 -17.82 6.70
CA ALA A 17 -20.63 -16.78 6.75
C ALA A 17 -20.68 -16.00 8.08
N PHE A 18 -21.88 -15.72 8.60
CA PHE A 18 -22.07 -15.11 9.91
C PHE A 18 -21.55 -15.98 11.06
N ALA A 19 -21.81 -17.29 11.06
CA ALA A 19 -21.33 -18.21 12.09
C ALA A 19 -19.79 -18.28 12.11
N VAL A 20 -19.17 -18.44 10.94
CA VAL A 20 -17.70 -18.48 10.80
C VAL A 20 -17.06 -17.15 11.24
N THR A 21 -17.61 -16.01 10.80
CA THR A 21 -17.09 -14.69 11.21
C THR A 21 -17.30 -14.41 12.70
N SER A 22 -18.37 -14.91 13.31
CA SER A 22 -18.62 -14.82 14.76
C SER A 22 -17.58 -15.58 15.57
N VAL A 23 -17.26 -16.81 15.18
CA VAL A 23 -16.22 -17.62 15.85
C VAL A 23 -14.85 -16.95 15.72
N ILE A 24 -14.50 -16.47 14.52
CA ILE A 24 -13.25 -15.72 14.29
C ILE A 24 -13.21 -14.45 15.16
N LEU A 25 -14.32 -13.71 15.24
CA LEU A 25 -14.42 -12.52 16.08
C LEU A 25 -14.17 -12.88 17.55
N ILE A 26 -14.82 -13.92 18.08
CA ILE A 26 -14.64 -14.40 19.45
C ILE A 26 -13.18 -14.79 19.73
N VAL A 27 -12.58 -15.63 18.88
CA VAL A 27 -11.22 -16.13 19.06
C VAL A 27 -10.18 -15.00 18.98
N LEU A 28 -10.39 -14.00 18.12
CA LEU A 28 -9.46 -12.87 17.98
C LEU A 28 -9.67 -11.79 19.06
N TYR A 29 -10.91 -11.51 19.46
CA TYR A 29 -11.22 -10.39 20.35
C TYR A 29 -11.15 -10.75 21.83
N ILE A 30 -11.56 -11.95 22.26
CA ILE A 30 -11.55 -12.31 23.68
C ILE A 30 -10.13 -12.22 24.27
N PRO A 31 -9.08 -12.83 23.67
CA PRO A 31 -7.71 -12.70 24.17
C PRO A 31 -7.20 -11.26 24.16
N TRP A 32 -7.60 -10.47 23.16
CA TRP A 32 -7.24 -9.05 23.07
C TRP A 32 -7.89 -8.21 24.16
N MET A 33 -9.18 -8.42 24.44
CA MET A 33 -9.95 -7.78 25.51
C MET A 33 -9.35 -8.13 26.88
N ILE A 34 -9.04 -9.41 27.13
CA ILE A 34 -8.37 -9.86 28.36
C ILE A 34 -7.01 -9.18 28.52
N GLY A 35 -6.22 -9.09 27.44
CA GLY A 35 -4.92 -8.43 27.45
C GLY A 35 -5.00 -6.91 27.69
N LYS A 36 -6.05 -6.24 27.21
CA LYS A 36 -6.31 -4.81 27.49
C LYS A 36 -6.81 -4.60 28.92
N ALA A 37 -7.73 -5.44 29.41
CA ALA A 37 -8.19 -5.41 30.80
C ALA A 37 -7.02 -5.61 31.77
N ARG A 38 -6.12 -6.56 31.50
CA ARG A 38 -4.90 -6.75 32.29
C ARG A 38 -3.99 -5.52 32.28
N ARG A 39 -3.77 -4.89 31.13
CA ARG A 39 -2.99 -3.63 31.04
C ARG A 39 -3.63 -2.48 31.79
N LEU A 40 -4.96 -2.41 31.78
CA LEU A 40 -5.73 -1.42 32.51
C LEU A 40 -5.57 -1.60 34.02
N VAL A 41 -5.70 -2.84 34.50
CA VAL A 41 -5.45 -3.20 35.90
C VAL A 41 -4.01 -2.86 36.31
N LEU A 42 -3.02 -3.24 35.50
CA LEU A 42 -1.60 -2.94 35.76
C LEU A 42 -1.31 -1.42 35.76
N TYR A 43 -1.96 -0.64 34.89
CA TYR A 43 -1.81 0.81 34.84
C TYR A 43 -2.40 1.49 36.09
N TYR A 44 -3.56 1.04 36.56
CA TYR A 44 -4.15 1.61 37.79
C TYR A 44 -3.46 1.11 39.08
N GLN A 45 -2.70 0.02 39.00
CA GLN A 45 -1.85 -0.48 40.09
C GLN A 45 -0.44 0.13 40.10
N SER A 46 0.00 0.79 39.01
CA SER A 46 1.34 1.37 38.91
C SER A 46 1.46 2.72 39.61
N THR A 47 2.69 3.16 39.86
CA THR A 47 2.95 4.43 40.54
C THR A 47 2.60 5.63 39.66
N LYS A 48 2.22 6.78 40.24
CA LYS A 48 1.90 8.01 39.49
C LYS A 48 3.03 8.45 38.54
N LYS A 49 4.29 8.11 38.86
CA LYS A 49 5.48 8.42 38.05
C LYS A 49 5.57 7.53 36.80
N GLU A 50 5.18 6.26 36.92
CA GLU A 50 5.08 5.31 35.78
C GLU A 50 3.85 5.57 34.92
N GLN A 51 2.74 6.00 35.53
CA GLN A 51 1.54 6.44 34.80
C GLN A 51 1.83 7.68 33.93
N ALA A 52 2.66 8.61 34.40
CA ALA A 52 3.07 9.76 33.60
C ALA A 52 3.98 9.39 32.40
N ALA A 53 4.70 8.26 32.50
CA ALA A 53 5.58 7.76 31.43
C ALA A 53 4.88 6.79 30.45
N THR A 54 3.65 6.36 30.76
CA THR A 54 2.91 5.37 29.96
C THR A 54 1.58 5.95 29.46
N VAL A 55 1.20 5.62 28.23
CA VAL A 55 -0.07 6.12 27.65
C VAL A 55 -1.25 5.46 28.35
N ASN A 56 -2.24 6.25 28.76
CA ASN A 56 -3.45 5.75 29.39
C ASN A 56 -4.16 4.73 28.46
N PRO A 57 -4.33 3.46 28.89
CA PRO A 57 -4.95 2.42 28.07
C PRO A 57 -6.38 2.73 27.65
N LEU A 58 -7.15 3.45 28.48
CA LEU A 58 -8.52 3.88 28.17
C LEU A 58 -8.54 4.98 27.11
N ALA A 59 -7.60 5.92 27.19
CA ALA A 59 -7.46 6.96 26.17
C ALA A 59 -7.11 6.34 24.81
N GLU A 60 -6.23 5.34 24.79
CA GLU A 60 -5.88 4.59 23.56
C GLU A 60 -7.09 3.82 22.98
N MET A 61 -7.94 3.25 23.84
CA MET A 61 -9.19 2.61 23.42
C MET A 61 -10.19 3.61 22.87
N TRP A 62 -10.37 4.75 23.56
CA TRP A 62 -11.25 5.82 23.13
C TRP A 62 -10.80 6.43 21.81
N ASP A 63 -9.50 6.65 21.61
CA ASP A 63 -8.96 7.12 20.33
C ASP A 63 -9.20 6.11 19.22
N SER A 64 -9.12 4.81 19.50
CA SER A 64 -9.41 3.78 18.50
C SER A 64 -10.88 3.75 18.07
N ILE A 65 -11.81 3.94 19.01
CA ILE A 65 -13.26 3.95 18.75
C ILE A 65 -13.69 5.26 18.08
N SER A 66 -13.19 6.39 18.59
CA SER A 66 -13.52 7.72 18.09
C SER A 66 -12.78 8.08 16.79
N TYR A 67 -11.78 7.29 16.36
CA TYR A 67 -11.04 7.53 15.13
C TYR A 67 -11.94 7.57 13.89
N ILE A 68 -12.78 6.55 13.67
CA ILE A 68 -13.63 6.48 12.48
C ILE A 68 -14.64 7.64 12.44
N PRO A 69 -15.40 7.93 13.52
CA PRO A 69 -16.26 9.11 13.57
C PRO A 69 -15.51 10.42 13.33
N ARG A 70 -14.30 10.60 13.91
CA ARG A 70 -13.47 11.79 13.67
C ARG A 70 -13.04 11.91 12.22
N VAL A 71 -12.66 10.80 11.58
CA VAL A 71 -12.29 10.77 10.16
C VAL A 71 -13.50 11.11 9.29
N LEU A 72 -14.65 10.48 9.54
CA LEU A 72 -15.89 10.78 8.80
C LEU A 72 -16.33 12.23 8.97
N TYR A 73 -16.22 12.76 10.19
CA TYR A 73 -16.50 14.17 10.47
C TYR A 73 -15.53 15.11 9.73
N ALA A 74 -14.22 14.82 9.74
CA ALA A 74 -13.23 15.59 8.99
C ALA A 74 -13.45 15.52 7.47
N VAL A 75 -13.83 14.36 6.95
CA VAL A 75 -14.18 14.17 5.52
C VAL A 75 -15.45 14.95 5.16
N ALA A 76 -16.44 15.00 6.06
CA ALA A 76 -17.66 15.77 5.85
C ALA A 76 -17.40 17.29 5.89
N GLN A 77 -16.42 17.75 6.67
CA GLN A 77 -16.05 19.16 6.75
C GLN A 77 -15.34 19.68 5.49
N ASP A 78 -14.49 18.88 4.84
CA ASP A 78 -13.77 19.27 3.62
C ASP A 78 -13.70 18.11 2.62
N PRO A 79 -14.78 17.85 1.86
CA PRO A 79 -14.80 16.78 0.85
C PRO A 79 -13.85 17.08 -0.32
N VAL A 80 -13.55 18.37 -0.57
CA VAL A 80 -12.68 18.79 -1.67
C VAL A 80 -11.23 18.40 -1.39
N ALA A 81 -10.77 18.48 -0.13
CA ALA A 81 -9.46 17.99 0.27
C ALA A 81 -9.28 16.49 -0.01
N VAL A 82 -10.32 15.67 0.19
CA VAL A 82 -10.27 14.23 -0.11
C VAL A 82 -10.11 13.98 -1.60
N ILE A 83 -10.88 14.69 -2.44
CA ILE A 83 -10.78 14.58 -3.90
C ILE A 83 -9.39 15.04 -4.38
N ALA A 84 -8.86 16.13 -3.83
CA ALA A 84 -7.52 16.61 -4.14
C ALA A 84 -6.44 15.59 -3.75
N GLY A 85 -6.52 15.03 -2.54
CA GLY A 85 -5.62 13.96 -2.10
C GLY A 85 -5.71 12.71 -2.98
N ALA A 86 -6.90 12.33 -3.42
CA ALA A 86 -7.10 11.21 -4.34
C ALA A 86 -6.48 11.48 -5.72
N LYS A 87 -6.56 12.70 -6.25
CA LYS A 87 -5.90 13.11 -7.50
C LYS A 87 -4.38 12.97 -7.39
N VAL A 88 -3.79 13.44 -6.29
CA VAL A 88 -2.34 13.30 -6.04
C VAL A 88 -1.94 11.82 -5.94
N CYS A 89 -2.71 11.00 -5.21
CA CYS A 89 -2.46 9.55 -5.13
C CYS A 89 -2.58 8.85 -6.49
N TYR A 90 -3.50 9.28 -7.35
CA TYR A 90 -3.68 8.74 -8.70
C TYR A 90 -2.52 9.12 -9.63
N ALA A 91 -2.04 10.36 -9.57
CA ALA A 91 -0.87 10.81 -10.30
C ALA A 91 0.40 10.07 -9.83
N GLU A 92 0.55 9.92 -8.51
CA GLU A 92 1.74 9.35 -7.88
C GLU A 92 1.56 7.88 -7.46
N LYS A 93 1.32 7.01 -8.44
CA LYS A 93 1.03 5.58 -8.22
C LYS A 93 2.08 4.86 -7.37
N ILE A 94 3.36 5.15 -7.59
CA ILE A 94 4.47 4.50 -6.86
C ILE A 94 4.46 4.91 -5.38
N PHE A 95 4.26 6.19 -5.09
CA PHE A 95 4.12 6.69 -3.72
C PHE A 95 2.88 6.12 -3.06
N PHE A 96 1.73 6.13 -3.75
CA PHE A 96 0.51 5.55 -3.21
C PHE A 96 0.72 4.07 -2.85
N LEU A 97 1.23 3.24 -3.77
CA LEU A 97 1.40 1.80 -3.54
C LEU A 97 2.44 1.46 -2.46
N ARG A 98 3.48 2.27 -2.26
CA ARG A 98 4.57 1.97 -1.31
C ARG A 98 4.47 2.69 0.03
N CYS A 99 3.91 3.90 0.07
CA CYS A 99 3.84 4.72 1.28
C CYS A 99 2.45 4.71 1.91
N VAL A 100 1.40 4.91 1.10
CA VAL A 100 0.02 5.10 1.59
C VAL A 100 -0.70 3.75 1.70
N MET A 101 -0.63 2.94 0.65
CA MET A 101 -1.31 1.66 0.54
C MET A 101 -0.94 0.72 1.69
N PRO A 102 0.33 0.55 2.12
CA PRO A 102 0.61 -0.35 3.24
C PRO A 102 0.01 0.15 4.56
N LYS A 103 -0.08 1.47 4.76
CA LYS A 103 -0.75 2.05 5.94
C LYS A 103 -2.26 1.87 5.85
N PHE A 104 -2.84 2.07 4.67
CA PHE A 104 -4.25 1.86 4.38
C PHE A 104 -4.64 0.38 4.50
N LEU A 105 -3.84 -0.53 3.96
CA LEU A 105 -4.06 -1.98 4.03
C LEU A 105 -3.89 -2.47 5.47
N LYS A 106 -2.90 -1.95 6.21
CA LYS A 106 -2.81 -2.15 7.67
C LYS A 106 -3.95 -1.50 8.44
N PHE A 107 -4.72 -0.59 7.86
CA PHE A 107 -5.89 0.03 8.49
C PHE A 107 -7.16 -0.77 8.18
N VAL A 108 -7.42 -1.04 6.90
CA VAL A 108 -8.57 -1.80 6.40
C VAL A 108 -8.48 -3.25 6.83
N ILE A 109 -7.35 -3.92 6.61
CA ILE A 109 -7.12 -5.32 7.01
C ILE A 109 -6.70 -5.39 8.49
N ARG A 110 -6.94 -4.36 9.31
CA ARG A 110 -6.92 -4.62 10.76
C ARG A 110 -8.03 -5.63 11.02
N PRO A 111 -7.72 -6.83 11.56
CA PRO A 111 -8.75 -7.78 11.94
C PRO A 111 -9.73 -7.14 12.93
N ARG A 112 -9.29 -6.10 13.63
CA ARG A 112 -10.07 -5.29 14.59
C ARG A 112 -11.06 -4.28 13.98
N ILE A 113 -11.14 -4.15 12.66
CA ILE A 113 -12.12 -3.26 12.00
C ILE A 113 -12.87 -4.05 10.94
N LEU A 114 -12.14 -4.84 10.15
CA LEU A 114 -12.72 -5.65 9.08
C LEU A 114 -13.64 -6.75 9.60
N VAL A 115 -13.23 -7.49 10.63
CA VAL A 115 -14.06 -8.60 11.16
C VAL A 115 -15.35 -8.08 11.80
N PRO A 116 -15.35 -7.04 12.64
CA PRO A 116 -16.60 -6.45 13.15
C PRO A 116 -17.48 -5.82 12.07
N MET A 117 -16.89 -5.13 11.09
CA MET A 117 -17.65 -4.53 9.98
C MET A 117 -18.29 -5.60 9.11
N LEU A 118 -17.53 -6.65 8.74
CA LEU A 118 -18.04 -7.80 8.01
C LEU A 118 -19.10 -8.55 8.82
N TRP A 119 -18.86 -8.75 10.12
CA TRP A 119 -19.84 -9.33 11.03
C TRP A 119 -21.12 -8.50 11.10
N PHE A 120 -21.03 -7.16 11.18
CA PHE A 120 -22.19 -6.27 11.21
C PHE A 120 -22.98 -6.31 9.89
N VAL A 121 -22.29 -6.32 8.75
CA VAL A 121 -22.94 -6.46 7.42
C VAL A 121 -23.61 -7.83 7.29
N LEU A 122 -22.93 -8.90 7.66
CA LEU A 122 -23.49 -10.25 7.64
C LEU A 122 -24.62 -10.43 8.65
N PHE A 123 -24.52 -9.81 9.84
CA PHE A 123 -25.56 -9.79 10.85
C PHE A 123 -26.79 -9.03 10.37
N SER A 124 -26.61 -7.83 9.79
CA SER A 124 -27.70 -7.05 9.21
C SER A 124 -28.39 -7.81 8.08
N SER A 125 -27.60 -8.51 7.25
CA SER A 125 -28.13 -9.32 6.16
C SER A 125 -28.86 -10.57 6.67
N ALA A 126 -28.32 -11.26 7.67
CA ALA A 126 -28.95 -12.39 8.34
C ALA A 126 -30.23 -11.97 9.09
N MET A 127 -30.21 -10.82 9.76
CA MET A 127 -31.36 -10.22 10.40
C MET A 127 -32.44 -9.86 9.38
N TYR A 128 -32.07 -9.22 8.27
CA TYR A 128 -33.00 -8.91 7.18
C TYR A 128 -33.65 -10.16 6.60
N ALA A 129 -32.89 -11.23 6.36
CA ALA A 129 -33.44 -12.53 5.96
C ALA A 129 -34.43 -13.09 7.01
N SER A 130 -34.06 -13.05 8.30
CA SER A 130 -34.95 -13.53 9.37
C SER A 130 -36.23 -12.69 9.55
N LEU A 131 -36.19 -11.39 9.23
CA LEU A 131 -37.33 -10.48 9.33
C LEU A 131 -38.26 -10.56 8.11
N THR A 132 -37.77 -11.04 6.96
CA THR A 132 -38.54 -11.13 5.72
C THR A 132 -39.22 -12.48 5.52
N PHE A 133 -38.75 -13.54 6.19
CA PHE A 133 -39.38 -14.86 6.17
C PHE A 133 -40.48 -14.97 7.26
N ASP A 134 -41.69 -14.52 6.95
CA ASP A 134 -42.90 -14.80 7.75
C ASP A 134 -43.74 -15.91 7.08
N PRO A 135 -43.77 -17.14 7.64
CA PRO A 135 -44.49 -18.27 7.07
C PRO A 135 -46.00 -18.04 6.92
N HIS A 136 -46.60 -17.24 7.82
CA HIS A 136 -48.04 -16.92 7.75
C HIS A 136 -48.30 -15.93 6.62
N ALA A 137 -47.47 -14.89 6.48
CA ALA A 137 -47.57 -13.92 5.40
C ALA A 137 -47.34 -14.56 4.02
N ILE A 138 -46.41 -15.51 3.90
CA ILE A 138 -46.14 -16.25 2.64
C ILE A 138 -47.35 -17.08 2.20
N LEU A 139 -48.11 -17.65 3.15
CA LEU A 139 -49.35 -18.36 2.87
C LEU A 139 -50.58 -17.43 2.76
N GLY A 140 -50.42 -16.13 3.02
CA GLY A 140 -51.51 -15.14 3.03
C GLY A 140 -52.49 -15.33 4.18
N LEU A 141 -52.03 -15.85 5.31
CA LEU A 141 -52.84 -16.16 6.50
C LEU A 141 -52.49 -15.25 7.68
N SER A 142 -53.44 -15.05 8.60
CA SER A 142 -53.12 -14.40 9.88
C SER A 142 -52.30 -15.33 10.77
N SER A 143 -51.58 -14.75 11.73
CA SER A 143 -50.85 -15.49 12.78
C SER A 143 -51.78 -16.32 13.70
N SER A 144 -53.10 -16.09 13.64
CA SER A 144 -54.13 -16.84 14.37
C SER A 144 -54.77 -17.99 13.56
N ALA A 145 -54.31 -18.23 12.32
CA ALA A 145 -54.88 -19.25 11.45
C ALA A 145 -54.69 -20.67 12.01
N THR A 146 -55.72 -21.51 11.89
CA THR A 146 -55.65 -22.89 12.39
C THR A 146 -54.83 -23.78 11.46
N THR A 147 -54.36 -24.92 11.96
CA THR A 147 -53.61 -25.92 11.16
C THR A 147 -54.43 -26.44 9.97
N ALA A 148 -55.76 -26.43 10.06
CA ALA A 148 -56.66 -26.77 8.96
C ALA A 148 -56.63 -25.71 7.84
N ASP A 149 -56.60 -24.42 8.21
CA ASP A 149 -56.52 -23.29 7.27
C ASP A 149 -55.17 -23.27 6.55
N ILE A 150 -54.09 -23.53 7.30
CA ILE A 150 -52.72 -23.66 6.76
C ILE A 150 -52.64 -24.77 5.72
N LYS A 151 -53.22 -25.95 6.00
CA LYS A 151 -53.29 -27.08 5.05
C LYS A 151 -54.13 -26.76 3.81
N LYS A 152 -55.25 -26.06 3.99
CA LYS A 152 -56.14 -25.67 2.89
C LYS A 152 -55.45 -24.69 1.94
N MET A 153 -54.83 -23.64 2.47
CA MET A 153 -54.14 -22.63 1.67
C MET A 153 -52.89 -23.17 0.99
N TYR A 154 -52.10 -24.01 1.68
CA TYR A 154 -50.97 -24.69 1.06
C TYR A 154 -51.37 -25.52 -0.16
N ARG A 155 -52.46 -26.29 -0.09
CA ARG A 155 -52.95 -27.08 -1.24
C ARG A 155 -53.36 -26.18 -2.42
N ALA A 156 -54.02 -25.06 -2.13
CA ALA A 156 -54.45 -24.11 -3.15
C ALA A 156 -53.26 -23.43 -3.85
N LEU A 157 -52.29 -22.92 -3.08
CA LEU A 157 -51.09 -22.26 -3.59
C LEU A 157 -50.15 -23.24 -4.29
N SER A 158 -49.98 -24.44 -3.75
CA SER A 158 -49.17 -25.51 -4.36
C SER A 158 -49.69 -25.91 -5.73
N LYS A 159 -51.01 -26.01 -5.91
CA LYS A 159 -51.62 -26.31 -7.22
C LYS A 159 -51.43 -25.17 -8.21
N ARG A 160 -51.48 -23.93 -7.74
CA ARG A 160 -51.35 -22.71 -8.57
C ARG A 160 -49.92 -22.46 -9.05
N TYR A 161 -48.93 -22.79 -8.23
CA TYR A 161 -47.52 -22.56 -8.52
C TYR A 161 -46.75 -23.84 -8.88
N HIS A 162 -47.42 -24.99 -9.02
CA HIS A 162 -46.75 -26.25 -9.35
C HIS A 162 -45.94 -26.13 -10.65
N PRO A 163 -44.64 -26.50 -10.67
CA PRO A 163 -43.77 -26.30 -11.83
C PRO A 163 -44.25 -27.03 -13.09
N ASP A 164 -45.02 -28.12 -12.94
CA ASP A 164 -45.59 -28.85 -14.07
C ASP A 164 -46.75 -28.12 -14.76
N HIS A 165 -47.50 -27.30 -14.02
CA HIS A 165 -48.69 -26.63 -14.53
C HIS A 165 -48.48 -25.14 -14.77
N ASN A 166 -47.52 -24.52 -14.08
CA ASN A 166 -47.23 -23.10 -14.19
C ASN A 166 -45.76 -22.88 -14.57
N LYS A 167 -45.53 -22.45 -15.82
CA LYS A 167 -44.20 -22.21 -16.40
C LYS A 167 -43.80 -20.73 -16.42
N THR A 168 -44.53 -19.85 -15.74
CA THR A 168 -44.14 -18.44 -15.64
C THR A 168 -42.83 -18.29 -14.87
N ASP A 169 -41.98 -17.38 -15.31
CA ASP A 169 -40.74 -17.02 -14.60
C ASP A 169 -41.09 -16.58 -13.16
N GLY A 170 -40.54 -17.30 -12.17
CA GLY A 170 -40.82 -17.09 -10.74
C GLY A 170 -41.84 -18.05 -10.08
N ALA A 171 -42.63 -18.83 -10.83
CA ALA A 171 -43.58 -19.79 -10.24
C ALA A 171 -42.88 -20.89 -9.43
N ARG A 172 -41.72 -21.35 -9.91
CA ARG A 172 -40.89 -22.34 -9.22
C ARG A 172 -40.37 -21.84 -7.88
N GLU A 173 -39.95 -20.58 -7.81
CA GLU A 173 -39.45 -19.95 -6.58
C GLU A 173 -40.56 -19.78 -5.55
N LEU A 174 -41.73 -19.28 -5.99
CA LEU A 174 -42.92 -19.15 -5.15
C LEU A 174 -43.40 -20.52 -4.62
N TYR A 175 -43.33 -21.57 -5.44
CA TYR A 175 -43.68 -22.93 -5.00
C TYR A 175 -42.75 -23.43 -3.89
N VAL A 176 -41.43 -23.19 -4.02
CA VAL A 176 -40.45 -23.56 -2.99
C VAL A 176 -40.70 -22.78 -1.70
N GLN A 177 -40.97 -21.47 -1.77
CA GLN A 177 -41.27 -20.65 -0.60
C GLN A 177 -42.56 -21.08 0.11
N VAL A 178 -43.64 -21.36 -0.65
CA VAL A 178 -44.92 -21.85 -0.11
C VAL A 178 -44.76 -23.21 0.57
N ARG A 179 -43.95 -24.11 0.00
CA ARG A 179 -43.63 -25.42 0.59
C ARG A 179 -42.81 -25.27 1.87
N ARG A 180 -41.83 -24.37 1.88
CA ARG A 180 -40.99 -24.05 3.05
C ARG A 180 -41.85 -23.49 4.19
N ALA A 181 -42.73 -22.52 3.90
CA ALA A 181 -43.65 -21.92 4.87
C ALA A 181 -44.64 -22.93 5.47
N TYR A 182 -45.25 -23.79 4.65
CA TYR A 182 -46.15 -24.83 5.13
C TYR A 182 -45.47 -25.83 6.07
N LYS A 183 -44.25 -26.27 5.74
CA LYS A 183 -43.48 -27.18 6.60
C LYS A 183 -43.13 -26.53 7.93
N ALA A 184 -42.67 -25.28 7.92
CA ALA A 184 -42.33 -24.52 9.13
C ALA A 184 -43.51 -24.39 10.11
N LEU A 185 -44.75 -24.31 9.60
CA LEU A 185 -45.95 -24.15 10.43
C LEU A 185 -46.59 -25.47 10.88
N VAL A 186 -46.43 -26.56 10.14
CA VAL A 186 -47.12 -27.84 10.42
C VAL A 186 -46.25 -28.83 11.20
N ASP A 187 -44.95 -28.88 10.91
CA ASP A 187 -44.03 -29.79 11.58
C ASP A 187 -42.68 -29.11 11.78
N ARG A 188 -42.60 -28.33 12.85
CA ARG A 188 -41.43 -27.53 13.18
C ARG A 188 -40.19 -28.40 13.43
N ALA A 189 -40.35 -29.57 14.03
CA ALA A 189 -39.22 -30.47 14.32
C ALA A 189 -38.66 -31.10 13.04
N ALA A 190 -39.52 -31.59 12.14
CA ALA A 190 -39.07 -32.11 10.84
C ALA A 190 -38.51 -31.01 9.94
N PHE A 191 -39.05 -29.79 10.01
CA PHE A 191 -38.53 -28.63 9.31
C PHE A 191 -37.11 -28.26 9.79
N GLU A 192 -36.89 -28.20 11.11
CA GLU A 192 -35.58 -27.92 11.70
C GLU A 192 -34.56 -29.02 11.34
N GLU A 193 -34.96 -30.30 11.32
CA GLU A 193 -34.07 -31.41 10.91
C GLU A 193 -33.69 -31.38 9.41
N GLU A 194 -34.65 -31.04 8.54
CA GLU A 194 -34.43 -30.91 7.09
C GLU A 194 -33.60 -29.65 6.76
N GLU A 195 -33.77 -28.56 7.51
CA GLU A 195 -32.95 -27.36 7.40
C GLU A 195 -31.51 -27.65 7.86
N MET A 196 -31.30 -28.40 8.95
CA MET A 196 -29.97 -28.86 9.37
C MET A 196 -29.29 -29.75 8.30
N LYS A 197 -30.04 -30.65 7.64
CA LYS A 197 -29.51 -31.46 6.53
C LYS A 197 -29.15 -30.62 5.31
N ASN A 198 -29.99 -29.65 4.94
CA ASN A 198 -29.71 -28.72 3.84
C ASN A 198 -28.49 -27.83 4.13
N VAL A 199 -28.29 -27.39 5.37
CA VAL A 199 -27.09 -26.64 5.78
C VAL A 199 -25.82 -27.49 5.63
N GLN A 200 -25.87 -28.78 5.94
CA GLN A 200 -24.75 -29.71 5.70
C GLN A 200 -24.50 -29.96 4.20
N GLU A 201 -25.54 -30.08 3.40
CA GLU A 201 -25.44 -30.30 1.94
C GLU A 201 -24.95 -29.04 1.20
N PHE A 202 -25.27 -27.83 1.70
CA PHE A 202 -24.80 -26.56 1.15
C PHE A 202 -23.35 -26.22 1.51
N SER A 203 -22.78 -26.83 2.56
CA SER A 203 -21.32 -26.79 2.81
C SER A 203 -20.50 -27.39 1.66
N VAL A 204 -21.15 -28.14 0.76
CA VAL A 204 -20.60 -28.80 -0.42
C VAL A 204 -20.91 -28.03 -1.73
N GLY A 205 -21.67 -26.92 -1.65
CA GLY A 205 -22.30 -26.26 -2.81
C GLY A 205 -21.64 -24.99 -3.35
N VAL A 206 -20.51 -24.52 -2.80
CA VAL A 206 -19.65 -23.54 -3.49
C VAL A 206 -18.80 -24.33 -4.47
N ALA A 207 -18.86 -24.02 -5.77
CA ALA A 207 -18.16 -24.76 -6.84
C ALA A 207 -16.65 -24.83 -6.60
N LEU A 208 -16.24 -25.82 -5.81
CA LEU A 208 -14.86 -26.18 -5.53
C LEU A 208 -14.51 -27.37 -6.43
N PRO A 209 -13.35 -27.34 -7.10
CA PRO A 209 -12.90 -28.42 -7.97
C PRO A 209 -13.02 -29.81 -7.32
N ARG A 210 -13.37 -30.84 -8.11
CA ARG A 210 -13.61 -32.23 -7.65
C ARG A 210 -12.47 -32.88 -6.84
N PHE A 211 -11.27 -32.31 -6.82
CA PHE A 211 -10.16 -32.79 -5.99
C PHE A 211 -10.23 -32.33 -4.52
N LEU A 212 -11.13 -31.41 -4.17
CA LEU A 212 -11.34 -30.88 -2.80
C LEU A 212 -12.54 -31.51 -2.07
N THR A 213 -13.26 -32.44 -2.71
CA THR A 213 -14.56 -33.00 -2.23
C THR A 213 -14.53 -34.52 -1.98
N SER A 214 -13.35 -35.14 -2.00
CA SER A 214 -13.21 -36.57 -1.70
C SER A 214 -13.11 -36.81 -0.18
N ARG A 215 -14.08 -37.55 0.35
CA ARG A 215 -14.35 -37.92 1.76
C ARG A 215 -13.18 -38.35 2.65
N GLU A 216 -12.00 -38.66 2.13
CA GLU A 216 -10.90 -39.23 2.94
C GLU A 216 -10.02 -38.17 3.63
N HIS A 217 -9.98 -36.93 3.13
CA HIS A 217 -9.05 -35.91 3.64
C HIS A 217 -9.68 -34.52 3.88
N ASP A 218 -11.01 -34.42 4.04
CA ASP A 218 -11.74 -33.15 4.19
C ASP A 218 -11.15 -32.22 5.26
N GLY A 219 -10.77 -32.75 6.43
CA GLY A 219 -10.11 -31.96 7.47
C GLY A 219 -8.73 -31.45 7.07
N LEU A 220 -7.92 -32.29 6.43
CA LEU A 220 -6.56 -31.97 5.98
C LEU A 220 -6.56 -30.94 4.84
N VAL A 221 -7.52 -31.04 3.93
CA VAL A 221 -7.70 -30.10 2.82
C VAL A 221 -8.16 -28.74 3.32
N LEU A 222 -9.10 -28.69 4.27
CA LEU A 222 -9.56 -27.44 4.88
C LEU A 222 -8.43 -26.76 5.69
N PHE A 223 -7.66 -27.53 6.46
CA PHE A 223 -6.46 -27.03 7.16
C PHE A 223 -5.37 -26.58 6.17
N GLY A 224 -5.22 -27.24 5.03
CA GLY A 224 -4.31 -26.83 3.96
C GLY A 224 -4.73 -25.52 3.29
N LEU A 225 -6.03 -25.33 3.04
CA LEU A 225 -6.58 -24.11 2.43
C LEU A 225 -6.56 -22.93 3.41
N LEU A 226 -6.85 -23.17 4.69
CA LEU A 226 -6.69 -22.19 5.78
C LEU A 226 -5.21 -21.86 6.01
N GLY A 227 -4.34 -22.87 5.99
CA GLY A 227 -2.89 -22.74 6.05
C GLY A 227 -2.32 -22.00 4.84
N LEU A 228 -2.94 -22.10 3.67
CA LEU A 228 -2.59 -21.32 2.49
C LEU A 228 -3.14 -19.89 2.60
N LEU A 229 -4.38 -19.69 3.04
CA LEU A 229 -4.99 -18.38 3.25
C LEU A 229 -4.28 -17.54 4.32
N ILE A 230 -3.73 -18.19 5.36
CA ILE A 230 -2.99 -17.53 6.45
C ILE A 230 -1.48 -17.55 6.17
N GLY A 231 -0.97 -18.69 5.68
CA GLY A 231 0.45 -18.91 5.42
C GLY A 231 0.97 -18.18 4.20
N LEU A 232 0.21 -17.99 3.10
CA LEU A 232 0.67 -17.15 1.98
C LEU A 232 0.83 -15.70 2.42
N PRO A 233 -0.13 -15.05 3.11
CA PRO A 233 0.07 -13.70 3.62
C PRO A 233 1.19 -13.60 4.64
N ILE A 234 1.38 -14.60 5.52
CA ILE A 234 2.51 -14.61 6.47
C ILE A 234 3.84 -14.83 5.75
N TYR A 235 3.89 -15.71 4.74
CA TYR A 235 5.08 -15.96 3.92
C TYR A 235 5.42 -14.75 3.05
N PHE A 236 4.44 -14.12 2.41
CA PHE A 236 4.60 -12.84 1.72
C PHE A 236 5.05 -11.76 2.69
N TRP A 237 4.45 -11.68 3.88
CA TRP A 237 4.87 -10.73 4.91
C TRP A 237 6.32 -11.00 5.33
N TYR A 238 6.71 -12.25 5.57
CA TYR A 238 8.05 -12.63 6.00
C TYR A 238 9.10 -12.40 4.90
N THR A 239 8.83 -12.81 3.66
CA THR A 239 9.69 -12.55 2.48
C THR A 239 9.82 -11.06 2.18
N PHE A 240 8.75 -10.27 2.30
CA PHE A 240 8.83 -8.81 2.20
C PHE A 240 9.52 -8.18 3.40
N THR A 241 9.54 -8.81 4.57
CA THR A 241 10.15 -8.22 5.78
C THR A 241 11.65 -8.51 5.87
N ASN A 242 12.13 -9.64 5.33
CA ASN A 242 13.31 -10.27 5.93
C ASN A 242 14.58 -10.43 5.08
N ASP A 243 14.97 -9.52 4.16
CA ASP A 243 16.34 -9.67 3.62
C ASP A 243 17.15 -8.45 3.18
N LYS A 244 16.58 -7.23 3.13
CA LYS A 244 17.36 -6.05 2.69
C LYS A 244 16.96 -4.78 3.42
N LYS A 245 17.14 -4.73 4.73
CA LYS A 245 16.84 -3.52 5.54
C LYS A 245 17.61 -2.31 4.99
N VAL A 246 18.94 -2.40 4.88
CA VAL A 246 19.77 -1.27 4.43
C VAL A 246 19.48 -0.83 2.99
N PRO A 247 19.44 -1.71 1.95
CA PRO A 247 19.08 -1.28 0.59
C PRO A 247 17.70 -0.64 0.49
N ARG A 248 16.73 -1.08 1.30
CA ARG A 248 15.40 -0.49 1.35
C ARG A 248 15.43 0.92 1.96
N LEU A 249 16.16 1.11 3.06
CA LEU A 249 16.34 2.41 3.70
C LEU A 249 17.02 3.41 2.74
N LEU A 250 18.06 2.96 2.04
CA LEU A 250 18.75 3.75 1.01
C LEU A 250 17.82 4.16 -0.13
N TRP A 251 16.96 3.24 -0.56
CA TRP A 251 15.97 3.54 -1.59
C TRP A 251 15.02 4.66 -1.13
N HIS A 252 14.52 4.62 0.10
CA HIS A 252 13.64 5.67 0.63
C HIS A 252 14.29 7.05 0.64
N ILE A 253 15.55 7.14 1.05
CA ILE A 253 16.32 8.40 1.09
C ILE A 253 16.56 8.92 -0.33
N ARG A 254 16.96 8.06 -1.27
CA ARG A 254 17.20 8.47 -2.66
C ARG A 254 15.94 8.88 -3.39
N PHE A 255 14.83 8.19 -3.11
CA PHE A 255 13.53 8.47 -3.70
C PHE A 255 13.02 9.87 -3.33
N ASP A 256 13.54 10.45 -2.24
CA ASP A 256 13.21 11.82 -1.83
C ASP A 256 13.50 12.86 -2.92
N LYS A 257 14.59 12.71 -3.69
CA LYS A 257 14.99 13.66 -4.75
C LYS A 257 13.88 13.89 -5.78
N GLU A 258 13.35 12.79 -6.32
CA GLU A 258 12.28 12.83 -7.32
C GLU A 258 10.95 13.22 -6.69
N ARG A 259 10.73 12.77 -5.46
CA ARG A 259 9.44 12.94 -4.78
C ARG A 259 9.19 14.39 -4.42
N VAL A 260 10.19 15.10 -3.90
CA VAL A 260 10.07 16.53 -3.57
C VAL A 260 9.74 17.35 -4.81
N GLU A 261 10.40 17.07 -5.93
CA GLU A 261 10.12 17.73 -7.22
C GLU A 261 8.66 17.52 -7.66
N HIS A 262 8.21 16.27 -7.69
CA HIS A 262 6.83 15.93 -8.07
C HIS A 262 5.79 16.58 -7.15
N PHE A 263 6.03 16.57 -5.83
CA PHE A 263 5.11 17.21 -4.89
C PHE A 263 5.08 18.73 -5.05
N LEU A 264 6.21 19.37 -5.35
CA LEU A 264 6.26 20.80 -5.65
C LEU A 264 5.47 21.14 -6.92
N GLN A 265 5.48 20.28 -7.94
CA GLN A 265 4.59 20.42 -9.11
C GLN A 265 3.10 20.30 -8.71
N HIS A 266 2.74 19.38 -7.81
CA HIS A 266 1.38 19.28 -7.25
C HIS A 266 0.98 20.50 -6.42
N PHE A 267 1.97 21.21 -5.83
CA PHE A 267 1.79 22.54 -5.22
C PHE A 267 1.81 23.68 -6.25
N GLY A 268 1.82 23.39 -7.56
CA GLY A 268 1.85 24.40 -8.61
C GLY A 268 3.14 25.22 -8.68
N VAL A 269 4.22 24.73 -8.07
CA VAL A 269 5.56 25.31 -8.17
C VAL A 269 6.20 24.82 -9.47
N PRO A 270 6.66 25.72 -10.36
CA PRO A 270 7.32 25.32 -11.59
C PRO A 270 8.69 24.70 -11.27
N THR A 271 9.11 23.76 -12.10
CA THR A 271 10.45 23.17 -12.02
C THR A 271 11.50 24.12 -12.58
N ASP A 272 12.65 24.19 -11.92
CA ASP A 272 13.80 24.96 -12.42
C ASP A 272 14.28 24.38 -13.77
N PRO A 273 14.24 25.16 -14.88
CA PRO A 273 14.69 24.71 -16.19
C PRO A 273 16.17 24.30 -16.19
N LYS A 274 17.02 24.97 -15.40
CA LYS A 274 18.46 24.67 -15.30
C LYS A 274 18.69 23.34 -14.59
N TYR A 275 17.90 23.06 -13.55
CA TYR A 275 17.93 21.78 -12.86
C TYR A 275 17.50 20.63 -13.79
N LEU A 276 16.39 20.82 -14.51
CA LEU A 276 15.88 19.84 -15.48
C LEU A 276 16.90 19.55 -16.59
N ALA A 277 17.50 20.60 -17.16
CA ALA A 277 18.53 20.51 -18.18
C ALA A 277 19.75 19.71 -17.69
N ARG A 278 20.24 19.99 -16.48
CA ARG A 278 21.35 19.25 -15.87
C ARG A 278 21.02 17.77 -15.70
N ARG A 279 19.78 17.44 -15.30
CA ARG A 279 19.32 16.07 -15.09
C ARG A 279 19.12 15.32 -16.41
N SER A 280 18.48 15.94 -17.40
CA SER A 280 18.26 15.33 -18.73
C SER A 280 19.58 15.11 -19.47
N SER A 281 20.53 16.04 -19.35
CA SER A 281 21.90 15.90 -19.83
C SER A 281 22.57 14.65 -19.23
N ARG A 282 22.52 14.47 -17.91
CA ARG A 282 23.10 13.29 -17.24
C ARG A 282 22.46 11.98 -17.69
N ARG A 283 21.14 11.95 -17.86
CA ARG A 283 20.44 10.75 -18.38
C ARG A 283 20.84 10.41 -19.80
N ALA A 284 21.01 11.40 -20.67
CA ALA A 284 21.44 11.19 -22.05
C ALA A 284 22.87 10.65 -22.11
N ILE A 285 23.78 11.18 -21.28
CA ILE A 285 25.15 10.65 -21.12
C ILE A 285 25.10 9.21 -20.59
N LEU A 286 24.34 8.94 -19.53
CA LEU A 286 24.19 7.59 -18.96
C LEU A 286 23.68 6.59 -20.00
N ARG A 287 22.63 6.95 -20.75
CA ARG A 287 22.07 6.11 -21.83
C ARG A 287 23.16 5.77 -22.85
N THR A 288 23.93 6.75 -23.28
CA THR A 288 25.02 6.54 -24.23
C THR A 288 26.08 5.58 -23.69
N LEU A 289 26.50 5.77 -22.44
CA LEU A 289 27.47 4.89 -21.78
C LEU A 289 26.94 3.45 -21.62
N THR A 290 25.64 3.27 -21.38
CA THR A 290 25.00 1.95 -21.32
C THR A 290 24.86 1.30 -22.69
N THR A 291 24.52 2.06 -23.74
CA THR A 291 24.42 1.55 -25.12
C THR A 291 25.77 1.04 -25.63
N LEU A 292 26.86 1.71 -25.22
CA LEU A 292 28.23 1.31 -25.55
C LEU A 292 28.78 0.19 -24.64
N ASN A 293 27.99 -0.34 -23.71
CA ASN A 293 28.40 -1.33 -22.70
C ASN A 293 29.63 -0.90 -21.88
N ILE A 294 29.87 0.41 -21.74
CA ILE A 294 30.93 0.95 -20.88
C ILE A 294 30.50 0.85 -19.41
N ILE A 295 29.21 1.06 -19.18
CA ILE A 295 28.57 1.02 -17.88
C ILE A 295 27.45 -0.05 -17.92
N PRO A 296 27.23 -0.84 -16.85
CA PRO A 296 26.17 -1.84 -16.84
C PRO A 296 24.77 -1.22 -17.03
N PRO A 297 23.82 -1.93 -17.65
CA PRO A 297 22.47 -1.38 -17.97
C PRO A 297 21.65 -0.99 -16.73
N ASN A 298 22.01 -1.51 -15.57
CA ASN A 298 21.38 -1.20 -14.27
C ASN A 298 22.15 -0.13 -13.49
N ALA A 299 23.11 0.54 -14.11
CA ALA A 299 23.82 1.65 -13.49
C ALA A 299 22.90 2.84 -13.27
N ARG A 300 23.26 3.61 -12.26
CA ARG A 300 22.44 4.68 -11.73
C ARG A 300 22.92 6.03 -12.27
N GLU A 301 22.04 7.04 -12.18
CA GLU A 301 22.33 8.42 -12.62
C GLU A 301 23.46 9.09 -11.82
N ASP A 302 23.70 8.64 -10.58
CA ASP A 302 24.74 9.15 -9.67
C ASP A 302 26.16 8.94 -10.20
N VAL A 303 26.40 7.88 -10.97
CA VAL A 303 27.70 7.58 -11.61
C VAL A 303 28.15 8.71 -12.54
N VAL A 304 27.18 9.44 -13.10
CA VAL A 304 27.41 10.51 -14.09
C VAL A 304 27.39 11.90 -13.44
N ASN A 305 27.35 11.99 -12.09
CA ASN A 305 27.27 13.27 -11.40
C ASN A 305 28.48 14.19 -11.63
N SER A 306 29.67 13.61 -11.80
CA SER A 306 30.95 14.28 -12.05
C SER A 306 31.19 14.63 -13.52
N PHE A 307 30.32 14.18 -14.43
CA PHE A 307 30.47 14.42 -15.87
C PHE A 307 30.02 15.85 -16.22
N PRO A 308 30.65 16.46 -17.24
CA PRO A 308 30.24 17.78 -17.73
C PRO A 308 28.86 17.72 -18.43
N PRO A 309 28.23 18.89 -18.69
CA PRO A 309 27.02 18.97 -19.50
C PRO A 309 27.21 18.32 -20.87
N ILE A 310 26.12 17.84 -21.46
CA ILE A 310 26.11 17.05 -22.70
C ILE A 310 26.86 17.70 -23.86
N SER A 311 26.68 19.01 -24.08
CA SER A 311 27.37 19.74 -25.14
C SER A 311 28.89 19.73 -24.95
N ASP A 312 29.36 20.07 -23.75
CA ASP A 312 30.78 20.05 -23.38
C ASP A 312 31.33 18.60 -23.34
N PHE A 313 30.52 17.63 -22.91
CA PHE A 313 30.89 16.22 -22.92
C PHE A 313 31.14 15.70 -24.34
N VAL A 314 30.22 15.96 -25.27
CA VAL A 314 30.37 15.57 -26.69
C VAL A 314 31.61 16.21 -27.29
N GLN A 315 31.81 17.52 -27.07
CA GLN A 315 33.00 18.23 -27.56
C GLN A 315 34.31 17.61 -27.02
N ARG A 316 34.36 17.30 -25.73
CA ARG A 316 35.53 16.67 -25.10
C ARG A 316 35.77 15.23 -25.56
N CYS A 317 34.71 14.49 -25.90
CA CYS A 317 34.82 13.15 -26.46
C CYS A 317 35.35 13.16 -27.91
N VAL A 318 35.00 14.16 -28.71
CA VAL A 318 35.58 14.34 -30.05
C VAL A 318 37.08 14.68 -29.94
N GLU A 319 37.45 15.54 -28.99
CA GLU A 319 38.84 15.89 -28.68
C GLU A 319 39.46 14.98 -27.58
N ALA A 320 39.26 13.66 -27.70
CA ALA A 320 39.65 12.70 -26.67
C ALA A 320 41.14 12.76 -26.28
N GLU A 321 42.02 13.00 -27.26
CA GLU A 321 43.47 13.09 -27.04
C GLU A 321 43.87 14.27 -26.14
N LYS A 322 43.22 15.43 -26.32
CA LYS A 322 43.46 16.63 -25.51
C LYS A 322 42.90 16.47 -24.09
N ASN A 323 41.83 15.69 -23.94
CA ASN A 323 41.08 15.54 -22.69
C ASN A 323 41.37 14.21 -21.95
N ALA A 324 42.45 13.51 -22.30
CA ALA A 324 42.80 12.21 -21.73
C ALA A 324 42.98 12.21 -20.19
N ALA A 325 43.30 13.34 -19.58
CA ALA A 325 43.38 13.49 -18.12
C ALA A 325 41.98 13.49 -17.46
N LEU A 326 40.99 14.12 -18.09
CA LEU A 326 39.61 14.17 -17.60
C LEU A 326 38.97 12.78 -17.62
N PHE A 327 39.14 12.03 -18.72
CA PHE A 327 38.60 10.67 -18.83
C PHE A 327 39.23 9.69 -17.84
N ARG A 328 40.53 9.85 -17.54
CA ARG A 328 41.20 9.11 -16.46
C ARG A 328 40.62 9.44 -15.09
N ASN A 329 40.34 10.70 -14.80
CA ASN A 329 39.71 11.12 -13.54
C ASN A 329 38.25 10.61 -13.42
N LEU A 330 37.56 10.40 -14.55
CA LEU A 330 36.24 9.79 -14.62
C LEU A 330 36.27 8.25 -14.55
N GLY A 331 37.47 7.64 -14.48
CA GLY A 331 37.64 6.19 -14.38
C GLY A 331 37.35 5.43 -15.67
N LEU A 332 37.51 6.07 -16.84
CA LEU A 332 37.27 5.45 -18.15
C LEU A 332 38.57 4.87 -18.74
N ASP A 333 38.53 3.60 -19.14
CA ASP A 333 39.64 2.92 -19.80
C ASP A 333 39.88 3.45 -21.22
N ALA A 334 41.11 3.32 -21.73
CA ALA A 334 41.48 3.76 -23.07
C ALA A 334 40.60 3.14 -24.18
N LYS A 335 40.15 1.90 -24.00
CA LYS A 335 39.21 1.21 -24.92
C LYS A 335 37.82 1.86 -24.90
N ALA A 336 37.34 2.25 -23.72
CA ALA A 336 36.06 2.92 -23.55
C ALA A 336 36.11 4.33 -24.17
N VAL A 337 37.21 5.05 -23.98
CA VAL A 337 37.43 6.37 -24.60
C VAL A 337 37.46 6.27 -26.13
N GLY A 338 38.14 5.26 -26.70
CA GLY A 338 38.14 5.04 -28.15
C GLY A 338 36.76 4.70 -28.72
N ALA A 339 35.97 3.89 -28.01
CA ALA A 339 34.58 3.58 -28.39
C ALA A 339 33.65 4.81 -28.29
N LEU A 340 33.84 5.64 -27.26
CA LEU A 340 33.14 6.93 -27.13
C LEU A 340 33.49 7.88 -28.26
N GLN A 341 34.78 8.02 -28.59
CA GLN A 341 35.22 8.93 -29.64
C GLN A 341 34.63 8.55 -31.01
N SER A 342 34.66 7.26 -31.37
CA SER A 342 34.10 6.79 -32.64
C SER A 342 32.58 6.96 -32.70
N TYR A 343 31.87 6.72 -31.60
CA TYR A 343 30.43 6.94 -31.51
C TYR A 343 30.06 8.42 -31.59
N MET A 344 30.76 9.28 -30.84
CA MET A 344 30.47 10.72 -30.77
C MET A 344 30.83 11.44 -32.07
N ALA A 345 31.81 10.96 -32.83
CA ALA A 345 32.12 11.51 -34.15
C ALA A 345 30.96 11.36 -35.15
N VAL A 346 30.13 10.31 -35.01
CA VAL A 346 28.99 10.05 -35.90
C VAL A 346 27.68 10.59 -35.34
N ASN A 347 27.42 10.35 -34.05
CA ASN A 347 26.11 10.61 -33.42
C ASN A 347 26.11 11.82 -32.48
N GLY A 348 27.27 12.45 -32.22
CA GLY A 348 27.40 13.50 -31.21
C GLY A 348 26.57 14.75 -31.50
N VAL A 349 26.52 15.19 -32.76
CA VAL A 349 25.71 16.36 -33.17
C VAL A 349 24.23 16.08 -32.99
N GLN A 350 23.75 14.94 -33.53
CA GLN A 350 22.35 14.53 -33.38
C GLN A 350 21.94 14.41 -31.90
N MET A 351 22.83 13.89 -31.05
CA MET A 351 22.57 13.75 -29.62
C MET A 351 22.42 15.11 -28.91
N VAL A 352 23.17 16.14 -29.32
CA VAL A 352 23.02 17.51 -28.81
C VAL A 352 21.72 18.12 -29.33
N ASP A 353 21.42 17.98 -30.63
CA ASP A 353 20.19 18.50 -31.24
C ASP A 353 18.93 17.89 -30.59
N GLU A 354 18.92 16.56 -30.36
CA GLU A 354 17.83 15.86 -29.68
C GLU A 354 17.67 16.35 -28.22
N TYR A 355 18.78 16.63 -27.55
CA TYR A 355 18.76 17.18 -26.19
C TYR A 355 18.20 18.61 -26.17
N GLU A 356 18.64 19.48 -27.08
CA GLU A 356 18.17 20.86 -27.18
C GLU A 356 16.68 20.91 -27.55
N ALA A 357 16.24 20.07 -28.49
CA ALA A 357 14.84 19.92 -28.87
C ALA A 357 13.97 19.44 -27.69
N ALA A 358 14.49 18.53 -26.86
CA ALA A 358 13.78 18.05 -25.68
C ALA A 358 13.78 19.05 -24.50
N ASN A 359 14.70 20.03 -24.49
CA ASN A 359 14.85 21.01 -23.42
C ASN A 359 14.94 22.44 -23.98
N PRO A 360 13.84 22.99 -24.54
CA PRO A 360 13.84 24.30 -25.20
C PRO A 360 14.20 25.46 -24.25
N HIS A 361 13.95 25.30 -22.95
CA HIS A 361 14.17 26.34 -21.93
C HIS A 361 15.47 26.15 -21.11
N HIS A 362 16.42 25.33 -21.56
CA HIS A 362 17.59 24.91 -20.77
C HIS A 362 18.52 26.06 -20.30
N GLY A 363 18.40 27.25 -20.88
CA GLY A 363 19.15 28.46 -20.50
C GLY A 363 18.33 29.55 -19.82
N GLU A 364 17.01 29.38 -19.70
CA GLU A 364 16.15 30.40 -19.09
C GLU A 364 16.25 30.40 -17.56
N ASP A 365 16.12 31.59 -16.97
CA ASP A 365 15.95 31.71 -15.53
C ASP A 365 14.53 31.31 -15.11
N PRO A 366 14.37 30.65 -13.95
CA PRO A 366 13.05 30.32 -13.44
C PRO A 366 12.23 31.60 -13.24
N LYS A 367 10.98 31.60 -13.73
CA LYS A 367 10.06 32.73 -13.59
C LYS A 367 9.08 32.44 -12.45
N ALA A 368 9.07 33.30 -11.44
CA ALA A 368 8.12 33.20 -10.33
C ALA A 368 6.66 33.44 -10.78
N ASP A 369 6.47 34.05 -11.95
CA ASP A 369 5.16 34.34 -12.52
C ASP A 369 4.47 33.09 -13.08
N ASP A 370 5.22 32.00 -13.31
CA ASP A 370 4.66 30.71 -13.75
C ASP A 370 4.04 29.91 -12.58
N PHE A 371 4.13 30.41 -11.34
CA PHE A 371 3.55 29.77 -10.17
C PHE A 371 2.01 29.80 -10.21
N GLN A 372 1.40 28.62 -10.18
CA GLN A 372 -0.05 28.47 -10.18
C GLN A 372 -0.54 28.06 -8.79
N ARG A 373 -1.13 29.00 -8.06
CA ARG A 373 -1.61 28.73 -6.70
C ARG A 373 -2.80 27.75 -6.73
N ILE A 374 -2.65 26.64 -6.02
CA ILE A 374 -3.73 25.67 -5.81
C ILE A 374 -4.70 26.12 -4.71
N PRO A 375 -5.96 25.64 -4.69
CA PRO A 375 -6.90 25.97 -3.62
C PRO A 375 -6.42 25.45 -2.25
N LEU A 376 -6.80 26.15 -1.17
CA LEU A 376 -6.29 25.89 0.18
C LEU A 376 -6.60 24.47 0.68
N SER A 377 -7.76 23.91 0.35
CA SER A 377 -8.13 22.53 0.68
C SER A 377 -7.23 21.51 -0.01
N ALA A 378 -6.91 21.73 -1.29
CA ALA A 378 -5.96 20.92 -2.03
C ALA A 378 -4.54 21.03 -1.45
N TYR A 379 -4.12 22.25 -1.08
CA TYR A 379 -2.85 22.47 -0.41
C TYR A 379 -2.74 21.66 0.90
N ARG A 380 -3.75 21.72 1.77
CA ARG A 380 -3.77 20.95 3.03
C ARG A 380 -3.66 19.45 2.79
N ALA A 381 -4.39 18.91 1.80
CA ALA A 381 -4.34 17.49 1.45
C ALA A 381 -2.96 17.08 0.91
N THR A 382 -2.41 17.85 -0.04
CA THR A 382 -1.10 17.58 -0.63
C THR A 382 0.01 17.71 0.41
N ARG A 383 -0.05 18.72 1.30
CA ARG A 383 0.87 18.90 2.44
C ARG A 383 0.85 17.70 3.38
N TYR A 384 -0.33 17.17 3.71
CA TYR A 384 -0.42 15.97 4.55
C TYR A 384 0.24 14.76 3.89
N LEU A 385 0.00 14.53 2.59
CA LEU A 385 0.62 13.43 1.85
C LEU A 385 2.14 13.59 1.76
N PHE A 386 2.61 14.82 1.52
CA PHE A 386 4.03 15.14 1.51
C PHE A 386 4.68 14.91 2.89
N GLN A 387 3.98 15.27 3.98
CA GLN A 387 4.41 14.95 5.34
C GLN A 387 4.51 13.44 5.61
N GLN A 388 3.60 12.64 5.05
CA GLN A 388 3.72 11.18 5.17
C GLN A 388 4.93 10.61 4.43
N HIS A 389 5.41 11.32 3.41
CA HIS A 389 6.66 10.99 2.71
C HIS A 389 7.88 11.41 3.55
N THR A 390 7.98 12.67 3.99
CA THR A 390 9.15 13.13 4.76
C THR A 390 9.33 12.33 6.05
N VAL A 391 8.26 12.05 6.80
CA VAL A 391 8.32 11.18 8.01
C VAL A 391 8.87 9.78 7.70
N GLN A 392 8.66 9.25 6.50
CA GLN A 392 9.26 7.96 6.12
C GLN A 392 10.75 8.08 5.81
N VAL A 393 11.17 9.18 5.17
CA VAL A 393 12.58 9.48 4.93
C VAL A 393 13.30 9.71 6.26
N GLU A 394 12.71 10.46 7.18
CA GLU A 394 13.20 10.70 8.53
C GLU A 394 13.43 9.39 9.29
N ARG A 395 12.40 8.52 9.35
CA ARG A 395 12.55 7.19 9.97
C ARG A 395 13.60 6.34 9.27
N ALA A 396 13.69 6.43 7.94
CA ALA A 396 14.69 5.69 7.20
C ALA A 396 16.11 6.17 7.55
N LEU A 397 16.30 7.48 7.74
CA LEU A 397 17.56 8.08 8.18
C LEU A 397 17.90 7.68 9.62
N GLU A 398 16.92 7.69 10.53
CA GLU A 398 17.11 7.27 11.93
C GLU A 398 17.51 5.80 12.03
N GLU A 399 16.76 4.90 11.37
CA GLU A 399 17.06 3.47 11.35
C GLU A 399 18.43 3.21 10.71
N LEU A 400 18.78 3.97 9.67
CA LEU A 400 20.10 3.90 9.06
C LEU A 400 21.17 4.37 10.05
N GLN A 401 21.01 5.51 10.72
CA GLN A 401 21.96 6.02 11.72
C GLN A 401 22.21 5.02 12.84
N VAL A 402 21.15 4.39 13.36
CA VAL A 402 21.25 3.32 14.36
C VAL A 402 22.02 2.12 13.81
N ALA A 403 21.74 1.70 12.57
CA ALA A 403 22.48 0.62 11.93
C ALA A 403 23.95 0.97 11.65
N MET A 404 24.28 2.25 11.51
CA MET A 404 25.63 2.75 11.22
C MET A 404 26.47 3.03 12.47
N GLY A 405 25.88 3.05 13.67
CA GLY A 405 26.60 3.28 14.93
C GLY A 405 27.29 4.65 15.04
N GLY A 406 26.85 5.66 14.28
CA GLY A 406 27.49 6.96 14.20
C GLY A 406 26.60 8.06 13.63
N HIS A 407 27.04 9.32 13.80
CA HIS A 407 26.30 10.50 13.35
C HIS A 407 26.57 10.80 11.86
N VAL A 408 25.51 11.00 11.08
CA VAL A 408 25.58 11.44 9.67
C VAL A 408 25.20 12.92 9.64
N PRO A 409 26.17 13.85 9.50
CA PRO A 409 25.89 15.28 9.50
C PRO A 409 24.94 15.68 8.36
N SER A 410 25.09 15.02 7.22
CA SER A 410 24.30 15.25 6.01
C SER A 410 22.82 14.83 6.19
N ALA A 411 22.53 13.88 7.08
CA ALA A 411 21.16 13.51 7.43
C ALA A 411 20.46 14.65 8.19
N LYS A 412 21.14 15.27 9.17
CA LYS A 412 20.59 16.43 9.90
C LYS A 412 20.33 17.62 8.97
N LYS A 413 21.20 17.84 7.98
CA LYS A 413 20.99 18.87 6.96
C LYS A 413 19.72 18.61 6.14
N LEU A 414 19.46 17.35 5.78
CA LEU A 414 18.25 16.98 5.03
C LEU A 414 16.98 17.23 5.86
N LEU A 415 16.99 16.88 7.14
CA LEU A 415 15.87 17.16 8.07
C LEU A 415 15.55 18.65 8.15
N ASN A 416 16.56 19.48 8.41
CA ASN A 416 16.40 20.93 8.48
C ASN A 416 15.89 21.51 7.16
N LEU A 417 16.27 20.91 6.03
CA LEU A 417 15.81 21.34 4.71
C LEU A 417 14.34 20.99 4.47
N HIS A 418 13.87 19.83 4.96
CA HIS A 418 12.44 19.50 4.93
C HIS A 418 11.63 20.47 5.78
N GLU A 419 12.10 20.83 6.98
CA GLU A 419 11.48 21.87 7.82
C GLU A 419 11.42 23.22 7.11
N GLU A 420 12.52 23.67 6.51
CA GLU A 420 12.56 24.91 5.72
C GLU A 420 11.56 24.88 4.56
N LEU A 421 11.39 23.71 3.91
CA LEU A 421 10.42 23.54 2.83
C LEU A 421 8.99 23.75 3.32
N TYR A 422 8.63 23.18 4.47
CA TYR A 422 7.31 23.37 5.07
C TYR A 422 7.07 24.82 5.46
N ASP A 423 8.05 25.49 6.07
CA ASP A 423 7.95 26.89 6.44
C ASP A 423 7.74 27.79 5.21
N LEU A 424 8.48 27.56 4.13
CA LEU A 424 8.30 28.28 2.87
C LEU A 424 6.91 28.05 2.26
N LEU A 425 6.45 26.79 2.25
CA LEU A 425 5.10 26.46 1.77
C LEU A 425 4.02 27.14 2.63
N ASP A 426 4.14 27.10 3.95
CA ASP A 426 3.18 27.72 4.87
C ASP A 426 3.18 29.25 4.71
N MET A 427 4.34 29.88 4.47
CA MET A 427 4.42 31.32 4.17
C MET A 427 3.73 31.70 2.85
N VAL A 428 3.92 30.89 1.81
CA VAL A 428 3.32 31.13 0.47
C VAL A 428 1.81 30.85 0.46
N TYR A 429 1.36 29.81 1.18
CA TYR A 429 -0.04 29.36 1.11
C TYR A 429 -0.94 29.89 2.23
N LEU A 430 -0.43 30.05 3.45
CA LEU A 430 -1.24 30.41 4.62
C LEU A 430 -1.11 31.88 5.04
N ARG A 431 0.07 32.50 4.86
CA ARG A 431 0.35 33.85 5.40
C ARG A 431 0.20 34.98 4.39
N SER A 432 0.30 34.70 3.09
CA SER A 432 0.29 35.71 2.05
C SER A 432 -0.89 35.52 1.09
N ASP A 433 -1.61 36.62 0.82
CA ASP A 433 -2.71 36.63 -0.14
C ASP A 433 -2.18 36.69 -1.59
N LYS A 434 -0.99 37.27 -1.77
CA LYS A 434 -0.22 37.27 -3.03
C LYS A 434 1.13 36.57 -2.82
N PRO A 435 1.53 35.65 -3.72
CA PRO A 435 2.79 34.93 -3.58
C PRO A 435 3.97 35.90 -3.71
N ASN A 436 4.80 35.99 -2.66
CA ASN A 436 6.04 36.74 -2.73
C ASN A 436 7.00 36.05 -3.72
N LYS A 437 7.38 36.75 -4.80
CA LYS A 437 8.27 36.22 -5.83
C LYS A 437 9.57 35.65 -5.24
N GLN A 438 10.13 36.27 -4.20
CA GLN A 438 11.34 35.76 -3.55
C GLN A 438 11.14 34.41 -2.85
N LEU A 439 9.98 34.20 -2.23
CA LEU A 439 9.66 32.92 -1.58
C LEU A 439 9.41 31.82 -2.62
N VAL A 440 8.74 32.16 -3.72
CA VAL A 440 8.54 31.26 -4.85
C VAL A 440 9.87 30.84 -5.47
N MET A 441 10.80 31.78 -5.68
CA MET A 441 12.14 31.45 -6.18
C MET A 441 12.89 30.50 -5.24
N LYS A 442 12.78 30.69 -3.92
CA LYS A 442 13.36 29.76 -2.95
C LYS A 442 12.75 28.37 -3.05
N LEU A 443 11.43 28.27 -3.23
CA LEU A 443 10.73 26.99 -3.44
C LEU A 443 11.18 26.28 -4.72
N ILE A 444 11.35 27.03 -5.82
CA ILE A 444 11.82 26.49 -7.11
C ILE A 444 13.23 25.89 -6.98
N ALA A 445 14.09 26.45 -6.12
CA ALA A 445 15.43 25.94 -5.87
C ALA A 445 15.50 24.73 -4.91
N MET A 446 14.40 24.38 -4.21
CA MET A 446 14.40 23.30 -3.21
C MET A 446 14.73 21.91 -3.77
N PRO A 447 14.20 21.46 -4.93
CA PRO A 447 14.55 20.17 -5.51
C PRO A 447 16.06 19.99 -5.72
N GLN A 448 16.74 21.01 -6.24
CA GLN A 448 18.19 21.00 -6.44
C GLN A 448 18.92 20.86 -5.09
N ARG A 449 18.53 21.63 -4.07
CA ARG A 449 19.12 21.57 -2.72
C ARG A 449 18.92 20.20 -2.07
N VAL A 450 17.74 19.60 -2.19
CA VAL A 450 17.47 18.22 -1.74
C VAL A 450 18.38 17.24 -2.47
N SER A 451 18.46 17.34 -3.80
CA SER A 451 19.30 16.45 -4.60
C SER A 451 20.76 16.50 -4.16
N ASP A 452 21.31 17.69 -3.97
CA ASP A 452 22.71 17.89 -3.59
C ASP A 452 23.02 17.30 -2.21
N ILE A 453 22.11 17.47 -1.23
CA ILE A 453 22.28 16.88 0.10
C ILE A 453 22.19 15.35 0.01
N VAL A 454 21.20 14.81 -0.70
CA VAL A 454 21.06 13.36 -0.85
C VAL A 454 22.26 12.75 -1.59
N ASP A 455 22.81 13.44 -2.60
CA ASP A 455 24.06 13.07 -3.27
C ASP A 455 25.26 13.10 -2.32
N ALA A 456 25.32 14.06 -1.39
CA ALA A 456 26.38 14.11 -0.38
C ALA A 456 26.28 12.99 0.67
N ILE A 457 25.07 12.51 0.97
CA ILE A 457 24.86 11.36 1.86
C ILE A 457 25.37 10.06 1.18
N GLU A 458 25.33 9.97 -0.15
CA GLU A 458 25.67 8.74 -0.90
C GLU A 458 27.10 8.19 -0.64
N PRO A 459 28.19 8.98 -0.74
CA PRO A 459 29.54 8.48 -0.45
C PRO A 459 29.72 8.11 1.03
N GLU A 460 29.09 8.84 1.97
CA GLU A 460 29.04 8.45 3.39
C GLU A 460 28.36 7.07 3.55
N MET A 461 27.28 6.83 2.80
CA MET A 461 26.53 5.57 2.79
C MET A 461 27.29 4.41 2.13
N GLN A 462 28.02 4.63 1.04
CA GLN A 462 28.77 3.58 0.34
C GLN A 462 29.97 3.08 1.16
N LEU A 463 30.72 3.99 1.78
CA LEU A 463 31.81 3.64 2.69
C LEU A 463 31.33 2.79 3.88
N VAL A 464 30.11 3.03 4.35
CA VAL A 464 29.52 2.28 5.46
C VAL A 464 28.86 0.99 4.99
N TYR A 465 28.22 0.96 3.83
CA TYR A 465 27.69 -0.27 3.22
C TYR A 465 28.82 -1.28 2.99
N HIS A 466 29.97 -0.84 2.48
CA HIS A 466 31.14 -1.69 2.31
C HIS A 466 31.65 -2.24 3.65
N ARG A 467 31.69 -1.41 4.71
CA ARG A 467 32.05 -1.86 6.08
C ARG A 467 31.06 -2.85 6.65
N TYR A 468 29.76 -2.58 6.54
CA TYR A 468 28.68 -3.44 7.02
C TYR A 468 28.68 -4.79 6.29
N TYR A 469 28.75 -4.77 4.95
CA TYR A 469 28.79 -5.98 4.14
C TYR A 469 30.03 -6.82 4.45
N LYS A 470 31.19 -6.19 4.61
CA LYS A 470 32.42 -6.87 5.05
C LYS A 470 32.24 -7.53 6.43
N SER A 471 31.64 -6.83 7.38
CA SER A 471 31.36 -7.36 8.72
C SER A 471 30.37 -8.54 8.70
N TYR A 472 29.29 -8.41 7.91
CA TYR A 472 28.30 -9.46 7.71
C TYR A 472 28.92 -10.71 7.06
N MET A 473 29.70 -10.55 5.99
CA MET A 473 30.38 -11.66 5.33
C MET A 473 31.36 -12.37 6.28
N ASN A 474 32.03 -11.62 7.16
CA ASN A 474 32.89 -12.20 8.19
C ASN A 474 32.08 -13.02 9.22
N GLN A 475 30.91 -12.55 9.65
CA GLN A 475 30.02 -13.29 10.54
C GLN A 475 29.47 -14.57 9.89
N VAL A 476 29.07 -14.50 8.62
CA VAL A 476 28.60 -15.67 7.85
C VAL A 476 29.73 -16.69 7.70
N GLN A 477 30.96 -16.24 7.39
CA GLN A 477 32.13 -17.14 7.34
C GLN A 477 32.44 -17.75 8.71
N GLN A 478 32.31 -17.01 9.81
CA GLN A 478 32.49 -17.55 11.16
C GLN A 478 31.42 -18.59 11.50
N GLN A 479 30.15 -18.34 11.17
CA GLN A 479 29.07 -19.32 11.36
C GLN A 479 29.28 -20.58 10.52
N GLN A 480 29.72 -20.44 9.27
CA GLN A 480 30.06 -21.59 8.42
C GLN A 480 31.28 -22.37 8.94
N ARG A 481 32.29 -21.69 9.49
CA ARG A 481 33.44 -22.32 10.14
C ARG A 481 33.05 -23.05 11.43
N ALA A 482 32.20 -22.45 12.26
CA ALA A 482 31.67 -23.08 13.48
C ALA A 482 30.80 -24.32 13.15
N ALA A 483 29.96 -24.24 12.10
CA ALA A 483 29.17 -25.37 11.62
C ALA A 483 30.04 -26.52 11.08
N ARG A 484 31.18 -26.20 10.43
CA ARG A 484 32.15 -27.21 9.97
C ARG A 484 32.99 -27.79 11.11
N GLY A 485 33.33 -26.99 12.13
CA GLY A 485 34.07 -27.45 13.32
C GLY A 485 33.24 -28.34 14.25
N GLY A 486 31.92 -28.12 14.34
CA GLY A 486 31.02 -28.95 15.15
C GLY A 486 30.79 -30.36 14.60
N GLY A 487 31.07 -30.62 13.31
CA GLY A 487 30.95 -31.94 12.70
C GLY A 487 32.16 -32.86 12.91
N ALA A 488 33.29 -32.34 13.43
CA ALA A 488 34.51 -33.11 13.62
C ALA A 488 34.62 -33.80 14.99
N HIS A 489 33.65 -33.60 15.89
CA HIS A 489 33.59 -34.23 17.22
C HIS A 489 32.55 -35.36 17.33
N ALA A 490 31.96 -35.77 16.19
CA ALA A 490 31.05 -36.90 16.12
C ALA A 490 31.66 -37.99 15.20
N HIS A 491 32.80 -38.54 15.60
CA HIS A 491 33.30 -39.82 15.09
C HIS A 491 34.06 -40.55 16.18
#